data_AF-A0A1V6A5R5-F1
#
_entry.id   AF-A0A1V6A5R5-F1
#
_cell.length_a   1.000
_cell.length_b   1.000
_cell.length_c   1.000
_cell.angle_alpha   90.00
_cell.angle_beta   90.00
_cell.angle_gamma   90.00
#
_symmetry.space_group_name_H-M   'P 1'
#
loop_
_entity.id
_entity.type
_entity.pdbx_description
1 polymer ?
#
loop_
_entity_poly.entity_id
_entity_poly.type
_entity_poly.pdbx_seq_one_letter_code
_entity_poly.pdbx_strand_id
1 'polypeptide(L)'
;MNIWWLATAQNDGYCSYNELKYRKVLAQGWSQIGDLRALLPLQNEEKFQETIRALVKYVYNDLEPADKPAYTILNLLKMQQNDLVLCTEGTTVKGIAKITSEPQYRYDDGGGSYEYAQTIFPVTDWVDWDESVVAPPSTSTRGPAGIQQFQGDKQAILDAYEKLILNRK
;
A
#
# COMPACT_ATOMS: atom_id res chain seq x y z
N MET A 1 -7.65 7.29 -12.81
CA MET A 1 -7.27 5.91 -12.46
C MET A 1 -5.77 5.75 -12.59
N ASN A 2 -5.13 5.48 -11.47
CA ASN A 2 -3.74 5.09 -11.34
C ASN A 2 -3.65 3.60 -11.00
N ILE A 3 -2.44 3.07 -11.17
CA ILE A 3 -2.08 1.74 -10.71
C ILE A 3 -0.91 1.94 -9.75
N TRP A 4 -1.00 1.32 -8.58
CA TRP A 4 -0.03 1.46 -7.51
C TRP A 4 0.59 0.11 -7.20
N TRP A 5 1.89 0.12 -6.93
CA TRP A 5 2.54 -0.93 -6.17
C TRP A 5 2.31 -0.67 -4.68
N LEU A 6 2.06 -1.74 -3.93
CA LEU A 6 2.08 -1.79 -2.48
C LEU A 6 2.97 -2.94 -2.05
N ALA A 7 4.20 -2.61 -1.68
CA ALA A 7 5.13 -3.59 -1.11
C ALA A 7 4.80 -3.82 0.36
N THR A 8 4.66 -5.08 0.74
CA THR A 8 4.65 -5.50 2.13
C THR A 8 6.06 -5.88 2.56
N ALA A 9 6.33 -5.74 3.86
CA ALA A 9 7.60 -6.09 4.46
C ALA A 9 7.52 -7.47 5.13
N GLN A 10 6.91 -8.45 4.44
CA GLN A 10 6.71 -9.81 4.96
C GLN A 10 8.03 -10.48 5.32
N ASN A 11 9.08 -10.25 4.51
CA ASN A 11 10.42 -10.80 4.78
C ASN A 11 11.05 -10.23 6.06
N ASP A 12 10.61 -9.04 6.49
CA ASP A 12 11.04 -8.39 7.72
C ASP A 12 10.09 -8.70 8.90
N GLY A 13 9.05 -9.52 8.67
CA GLY A 13 8.10 -9.96 9.69
C GLY A 13 7.00 -8.95 10.06
N TYR A 14 6.84 -7.86 9.30
CA TYR A 14 5.95 -6.75 9.71
C TYR A 14 4.51 -6.85 9.21
N CYS A 15 4.29 -7.30 7.98
CA CYS A 15 2.95 -7.42 7.40
C CYS A 15 2.98 -8.36 6.18
N SER A 16 1.95 -9.18 6.02
CA SER A 16 1.76 -10.04 4.85
C SER A 16 0.62 -9.53 3.95
N TYR A 17 0.61 -9.98 2.69
CA TYR A 17 -0.55 -9.85 1.82
C TYR A 17 -1.81 -10.47 2.45
N ASN A 18 -1.67 -11.64 3.09
CA ASN A 18 -2.80 -12.33 3.72
C ASN A 18 -3.41 -11.52 4.87
N GLU A 19 -2.60 -10.80 5.62
CA GLU A 19 -3.09 -9.89 6.66
C GLU A 19 -3.89 -8.73 6.06
N LEU A 20 -3.36 -8.05 5.04
CA LEU A 20 -4.07 -6.96 4.35
C LEU A 20 -5.40 -7.44 3.75
N LYS A 21 -5.38 -8.64 3.15
CA LYS A 21 -6.56 -9.31 2.60
C LYS A 21 -7.61 -9.59 3.67
N TYR A 22 -7.20 -10.16 4.80
CA TYR A 22 -8.08 -10.44 5.93
C TYR A 22 -8.70 -9.15 6.50
N ARG A 23 -7.89 -8.10 6.67
CA ARG A 23 -8.29 -6.80 7.21
C ARG A 23 -9.14 -5.97 6.23
N LYS A 24 -9.12 -6.29 4.93
CA LYS A 24 -9.81 -5.55 3.86
C LYS A 24 -9.37 -4.08 3.77
N VAL A 25 -8.06 -3.87 3.87
CA VAL A 25 -7.43 -2.54 3.82
C VAL A 25 -6.25 -2.51 2.85
N LEU A 26 -5.83 -1.29 2.48
CA LEU A 26 -4.45 -1.02 2.09
C LEU A 26 -3.76 -0.41 3.29
N ALA A 27 -2.57 -0.88 3.63
CA ALA A 27 -1.86 -0.37 4.78
C ALA A 27 -0.36 -0.27 4.55
N GLN A 28 0.28 0.60 5.34
CA GLN A 28 1.72 0.74 5.43
C GLN A 28 2.17 0.91 6.87
N GLY A 29 3.47 0.65 7.07
CA GLY A 29 4.16 0.60 8.36
C GLY A 29 4.28 1.94 9.10
N TRP A 30 5.29 2.00 9.96
CA TRP A 30 5.60 3.16 10.82
C TRP A 30 4.50 3.46 11.84
N SER A 31 3.98 2.41 12.47
CA SER A 31 2.94 2.48 13.52
C SER A 31 3.26 3.49 14.61
N GLN A 32 4.52 3.59 15.05
CA GLN A 32 4.89 4.40 16.21
C GLN A 32 4.77 5.91 15.98
N ILE A 33 4.70 6.40 14.74
CA ILE A 33 4.45 7.84 14.48
C ILE A 33 3.01 8.26 14.83
N GLY A 34 2.14 7.29 15.11
CA GLY A 34 0.78 7.50 15.55
C GLY A 34 -0.19 7.89 14.43
N ASP A 35 -1.35 8.35 14.87
CA ASP A 35 -2.48 8.68 14.02
C ASP A 35 -2.28 10.01 13.29
N LEU A 36 -2.41 9.97 11.96
CA LEU A 36 -2.17 11.11 11.08
C LEU A 36 -3.45 11.90 10.73
N ARG A 37 -4.62 11.57 11.31
CA ARG A 37 -5.89 12.26 11.03
C ARG A 37 -5.80 13.78 11.19
N ALA A 38 -4.98 14.26 12.13
CA ALA A 38 -4.77 15.70 12.36
C ALA A 38 -4.02 16.40 11.20
N LEU A 39 -3.37 15.65 10.32
CA LEU A 39 -2.69 16.15 9.13
C LEU A 39 -3.58 16.12 7.87
N LEU A 40 -4.83 15.66 8.01
CA LEU A 40 -5.80 15.53 6.92
C LEU A 40 -6.89 16.60 6.98
N PRO A 41 -7.41 17.06 5.82
CA PRO A 41 -7.06 16.64 4.46
C PRO A 41 -5.68 17.17 4.03
N LEU A 42 -5.05 16.49 3.06
CA LEU A 42 -3.76 16.92 2.49
C LEU A 42 -3.90 18.28 1.80
N GLN A 43 -3.40 19.34 2.42
CA GLN A 43 -3.41 20.69 1.83
C GLN A 43 -2.07 21.07 1.17
N ASN A 44 -0.96 20.55 1.71
CA ASN A 44 0.38 20.82 1.22
C ASN A 44 1.24 19.55 1.40
N GLU A 45 1.63 18.95 0.28
CA GLU A 45 2.37 17.69 0.27
C GLU A 45 3.80 17.82 0.83
N GLU A 46 4.46 18.96 0.61
CA GLU A 46 5.81 19.21 1.10
C GLU A 46 5.79 19.30 2.63
N LYS A 47 4.91 20.14 3.19
CA LYS A 47 4.74 20.27 4.64
C LYS A 47 4.29 18.95 5.28
N PHE A 48 3.46 18.18 4.60
CA PHE A 48 3.10 16.83 5.04
C PHE A 48 4.34 15.94 5.14
N GLN A 49 5.13 15.85 4.07
CA GLN A 49 6.36 15.05 4.06
C GLN A 49 7.36 15.50 5.13
N GLU A 50 7.56 16.81 5.30
CA GLU A 50 8.42 17.37 6.37
C GLU A 50 7.93 16.94 7.76
N THR A 51 6.62 16.99 8.00
CA THR A 51 6.02 16.58 9.27
C THR A 51 6.25 15.09 9.51
N ILE A 52 6.01 14.23 8.52
CA ILE A 52 6.28 12.79 8.64
C ILE A 52 7.76 12.53 8.87
N ARG A 53 8.66 13.21 8.16
CA ARG A 53 10.11 13.07 8.38
C ARG A 53 10.48 13.42 9.83
N ALA A 54 9.96 14.52 10.35
CA ALA A 54 10.22 14.95 11.72
C ALA A 54 9.69 13.93 12.75
N LEU A 55 8.48 13.41 12.55
CA LEU A 55 7.89 12.38 13.43
C LEU A 55 8.71 11.09 13.40
N VAL A 56 9.12 10.62 12.21
CA VAL A 56 9.92 9.40 12.08
C VAL A 56 11.26 9.55 12.77
N LYS A 57 11.97 10.68 12.55
CA LYS A 57 13.24 10.95 13.24
C LYS A 57 13.09 10.96 14.75
N TYR A 58 12.03 11.60 15.23
CA TYR A 58 11.75 11.70 16.66
C TYR A 58 11.46 10.33 17.30
N VAL A 59 10.59 9.54 16.68
CA VAL A 59 10.10 8.28 17.27
C VAL A 59 11.06 7.12 17.06
N TYR A 60 11.66 7.03 15.87
CA TYR A 60 12.60 5.96 15.50
C TYR A 60 14.08 6.35 15.74
N ASN A 61 14.34 7.52 16.33
CA ASN A 61 15.67 8.00 16.75
C ASN A 61 16.76 7.87 15.66
N ASP A 62 16.45 8.37 14.46
CA ASP A 62 17.31 8.32 13.26
C ASP A 62 17.72 6.91 12.77
N LEU A 63 17.14 5.84 13.30
CA LEU A 63 17.41 4.46 12.84
C LEU A 63 16.81 4.17 11.46
N GLU A 64 15.80 4.94 11.05
CA GLU A 64 15.07 4.78 9.79
C GLU A 64 15.32 5.96 8.85
N PRO A 65 15.65 5.73 7.56
CA PRO A 65 15.72 6.79 6.56
C PRO A 65 14.35 7.45 6.38
N ALA A 66 14.16 8.62 6.99
CA ALA A 66 12.86 9.27 7.13
C ALA A 66 12.14 9.63 5.81
N ASP A 67 12.88 9.70 4.69
CA ASP A 67 12.32 9.99 3.37
C ASP A 67 11.37 8.91 2.86
N LYS A 68 11.69 7.64 3.14
CA LYS A 68 10.91 6.49 2.68
C LYS A 68 9.48 6.49 3.27
N PRO A 69 9.29 6.60 4.61
CA PRO A 69 7.96 6.74 5.21
C PRO A 69 7.17 7.93 4.66
N ALA A 70 7.81 9.11 4.56
CA ALA A 70 7.14 10.33 4.11
C ALA A 70 6.55 10.17 2.70
N TYR A 71 7.34 9.64 1.77
CA TYR A 71 6.88 9.37 0.40
C TYR A 71 5.82 8.25 0.35
N THR A 72 6.04 7.17 1.09
CA THR A 72 5.17 5.99 1.08
C THR A 72 3.78 6.31 1.63
N ILE A 73 3.70 7.01 2.76
CA ILE A 73 2.44 7.40 3.39
C ILE A 73 1.72 8.45 2.54
N LEU A 74 2.45 9.42 1.96
CA LEU A 74 1.84 10.37 1.04
C LEU A 74 1.17 9.66 -0.15
N ASN A 75 1.85 8.67 -0.74
CA ASN A 75 1.27 7.91 -1.85
C ASN A 75 0.06 7.07 -1.43
N LEU A 76 0.07 6.49 -0.23
CA LEU A 76 -1.11 5.82 0.33
C LEU A 76 -2.32 6.75 0.34
N LEU A 77 -2.12 7.97 0.85
CA LEU A 77 -3.18 8.98 0.99
C LEU A 77 -3.61 9.63 -0.33
N LYS A 78 -2.86 9.42 -1.42
CA LYS A 78 -3.20 9.87 -2.78
C LYS A 78 -4.07 8.90 -3.55
N MET A 79 -4.26 7.68 -3.05
CA MET A 79 -5.09 6.69 -3.74
C MET A 79 -6.54 7.15 -3.74
N GLN A 80 -7.25 6.88 -4.83
CA GLN A 80 -8.62 7.33 -5.03
C GLN A 80 -9.51 6.22 -5.55
N GLN A 81 -10.83 6.47 -5.54
CA GLN A 81 -11.78 5.59 -6.18
C GLN A 81 -11.36 5.28 -7.64
N ASN A 82 -11.52 4.01 -8.02
CA ASN A 82 -11.16 3.37 -9.28
C ASN A 82 -9.67 3.07 -9.48
N ASP A 83 -8.77 3.45 -8.58
CA ASP A 83 -7.38 3.02 -8.68
C ASP A 83 -7.25 1.49 -8.46
N LEU A 84 -6.21 0.91 -9.07
CA LEU A 84 -5.79 -0.47 -8.85
C LEU A 84 -4.52 -0.51 -8.00
N VAL A 85 -4.41 -1.53 -7.16
CA VAL A 85 -3.26 -1.72 -6.26
C VAL A 85 -2.76 -3.14 -6.37
N LEU A 86 -1.51 -3.28 -6.82
CA LEU A 86 -0.76 -4.52 -6.89
C LEU A 86 0.01 -4.70 -5.57
N CYS A 87 -0.34 -5.72 -4.80
CA CYS A 87 0.41 -6.08 -3.60
C CYS A 87 1.58 -6.99 -3.94
N THR A 88 2.76 -6.69 -3.38
CA THR A 88 3.94 -7.53 -3.53
C THR A 88 4.51 -7.96 -2.17
N GLU A 89 5.11 -9.15 -2.16
CA GLU A 89 6.00 -9.63 -1.10
C GLU A 89 7.38 -9.85 -1.74
N GLY A 90 8.32 -8.96 -1.46
CA GLY A 90 9.58 -8.89 -2.21
C GLY A 90 9.33 -8.58 -3.70
N THR A 91 9.76 -9.47 -4.59
CA THR A 91 9.58 -9.36 -6.05
C THR A 91 8.34 -10.06 -6.58
N THR A 92 7.59 -10.77 -5.73
CA THR A 92 6.43 -11.56 -6.16
C THR A 92 5.15 -10.78 -5.98
N VAL A 93 4.33 -10.69 -7.04
CA VAL A 93 2.97 -10.16 -6.97
C VAL A 93 2.08 -11.19 -6.29
N LYS A 94 1.40 -10.79 -5.21
CA LYS A 94 0.54 -11.67 -4.41
C LYS A 94 -0.93 -11.46 -4.68
N GLY A 95 -1.32 -10.24 -4.99
CA GLY A 95 -2.70 -9.94 -5.32
C GLY A 95 -2.90 -8.55 -5.86
N ILE A 96 -4.12 -8.31 -6.28
CA ILE A 96 -4.56 -7.05 -6.86
C ILE A 96 -5.91 -6.66 -6.27
N ALA A 97 -6.08 -5.38 -5.93
CA ALA A 97 -7.33 -4.82 -5.45
C ALA A 97 -7.74 -3.62 -6.30
N LYS A 98 -9.05 -3.41 -6.45
CA LYS A 98 -9.62 -2.17 -6.97
C LYS A 98 -10.25 -1.41 -5.82
N ILE A 99 -9.97 -0.11 -5.75
CA ILE A 99 -10.62 0.80 -4.82
C ILE A 99 -12.00 1.14 -5.41
N THR A 100 -13.07 0.59 -4.86
CA THR A 100 -14.42 0.66 -5.46
C THR A 100 -15.26 1.85 -4.96
N SER A 101 -14.91 2.42 -3.82
CA SER A 101 -15.52 3.62 -3.24
C SER A 101 -14.46 4.63 -2.82
N GLU A 102 -14.86 5.83 -2.42
CA GLU A 102 -13.94 6.82 -1.89
C GLU A 102 -13.19 6.26 -0.66
N PRO A 103 -11.83 6.24 -0.67
CA PRO A 103 -11.06 5.72 0.43
C PRO A 103 -11.09 6.67 1.63
N GLN A 104 -11.19 6.08 2.81
CA GLN A 104 -11.14 6.74 4.12
C GLN A 104 -9.88 6.31 4.84
N TYR A 105 -9.17 7.27 5.41
CA TYR A 105 -8.03 6.99 6.26
C TYR A 105 -8.47 6.59 7.68
N ARG A 106 -7.80 5.59 8.25
CA ARG A 106 -7.86 5.24 9.67
C ARG A 106 -6.49 4.79 10.14
N TYR A 107 -6.16 5.18 11.36
CA TYR A 107 -5.09 4.55 12.12
C TYR A 107 -5.63 3.29 12.80
N ASP A 108 -5.04 2.13 12.50
CA ASP A 108 -5.46 0.81 12.98
C ASP A 108 -4.25 -0.03 13.37
N ASP A 109 -3.80 0.12 14.61
CA ASP A 109 -2.68 -0.61 15.18
C ASP A 109 -3.06 -2.00 15.74
N GLY A 110 -4.34 -2.39 15.68
CA GLY A 110 -4.81 -3.65 16.23
C GLY A 110 -4.63 -3.78 17.74
N GLY A 111 -4.56 -2.66 18.49
CA GLY A 111 -4.17 -2.70 19.90
C GLY A 111 -2.67 -2.99 20.10
N GLY A 112 -1.85 -2.59 19.12
CA GLY A 112 -0.40 -2.79 19.10
C GLY A 112 0.07 -4.04 18.36
N SER A 113 -0.82 -4.80 17.72
CA SER A 113 -0.47 -6.02 16.98
C SER A 113 -0.14 -5.79 15.50
N TYR A 114 -0.55 -4.65 14.92
CA TYR A 114 -0.36 -4.36 13.50
C TYR A 114 0.70 -3.30 13.31
N GLU A 115 1.83 -3.69 12.71
CA GLU A 115 2.88 -2.74 12.34
C GLU A 115 2.45 -1.84 11.18
N TYR A 116 1.65 -2.40 10.28
CA TYR A 116 1.03 -1.65 9.18
C TYR A 116 -0.26 -1.01 9.67
N ALA A 117 -0.11 0.06 10.46
CA ALA A 117 -1.20 0.76 11.14
C ALA A 117 -1.76 1.96 10.36
N GLN A 118 -1.03 2.45 9.36
CA GLN A 118 -1.50 3.53 8.50
C GLN A 118 -2.40 2.92 7.42
N THR A 119 -3.72 3.01 7.55
CA THR A 119 -4.66 2.28 6.69
C THR A 119 -5.57 3.19 5.88
N ILE A 120 -5.94 2.73 4.68
CA ILE A 120 -7.10 3.24 3.92
C ILE A 120 -8.10 2.12 3.63
N PHE A 121 -9.38 2.45 3.76
CA PHE A 121 -10.51 1.53 3.67
C PHE A 121 -11.77 2.24 3.14
N PRO A 122 -12.81 1.53 2.69
CA PRO A 122 -12.83 0.10 2.47
C PRO A 122 -12.04 -0.28 1.22
N VAL A 123 -11.25 -1.35 1.32
CA VAL A 123 -10.90 -2.15 0.14
C VAL A 123 -11.85 -3.31 0.10
N THR A 124 -12.76 -3.29 -0.87
CA THR A 124 -13.85 -4.27 -0.89
C THR A 124 -13.36 -5.68 -1.17
N ASP A 125 -12.34 -5.83 -2.02
CA ASP A 125 -11.86 -7.14 -2.39
C ASP A 125 -10.41 -7.18 -2.89
N TRP A 126 -9.65 -8.14 -2.37
CA TRP A 126 -8.31 -8.50 -2.79
C TRP A 126 -8.37 -9.78 -3.60
N VAL A 127 -8.03 -9.70 -4.88
CA VAL A 127 -7.94 -10.83 -5.80
C VAL A 127 -6.54 -11.44 -5.66
N ASP A 128 -6.46 -12.73 -5.40
CA ASP A 128 -5.18 -13.44 -5.42
C ASP A 128 -4.60 -13.38 -6.84
N TRP A 129 -3.30 -13.15 -6.95
CA TRP A 129 -2.64 -13.24 -8.23
C TRP A 129 -2.46 -14.71 -8.60
N ASP A 130 -3.01 -15.13 -9.74
CA ASP A 130 -2.89 -16.50 -10.23
C ASP A 130 -2.05 -16.51 -11.52
N GLU A 131 -0.81 -16.99 -11.37
CA GLU A 131 0.15 -17.07 -12.49
C GLU A 131 -0.27 -18.09 -13.56
N SER A 132 -1.18 -19.03 -13.25
CA SER A 132 -1.74 -19.94 -14.24
C SER A 132 -2.75 -19.26 -15.18
N VAL A 133 -3.30 -18.12 -14.76
CA VAL A 133 -4.26 -17.32 -15.54
C VAL A 133 -3.54 -16.16 -16.23
N VAL A 134 -2.68 -15.42 -15.52
CA VAL A 134 -1.96 -14.27 -16.06
C VAL A 134 -0.54 -14.18 -15.48
N ALA A 135 0.45 -14.03 -16.36
CA ALA A 135 1.83 -13.79 -15.95
C ALA A 135 1.95 -12.47 -15.15
N PRO A 136 2.73 -12.46 -14.05
CA PRO A 136 2.89 -11.24 -13.25
C PRO A 136 3.65 -10.17 -14.04
N PRO A 137 3.30 -8.88 -13.86
CA PRO A 137 4.12 -7.79 -14.38
C PRO A 137 5.54 -7.82 -13.82
N SER A 138 6.52 -7.48 -14.64
CA SER A 138 7.93 -7.42 -14.24
C SER A 138 8.15 -6.40 -13.11
N THR A 139 8.85 -6.81 -12.06
CA THR A 139 9.34 -5.92 -11.00
C THR A 139 10.82 -5.60 -11.19
N SER A 140 11.33 -4.57 -10.49
CA SER A 140 12.78 -4.41 -10.34
C SER A 140 13.39 -5.63 -9.62
N THR A 141 14.71 -5.81 -9.69
CA THR A 141 15.41 -6.88 -8.97
C THR A 141 15.26 -6.80 -7.45
N ARG A 142 14.89 -5.63 -6.91
CA ARG A 142 14.64 -5.41 -5.48
C ARG A 142 13.15 -5.33 -5.14
N GLY A 143 12.26 -5.50 -6.12
CA GLY A 143 10.83 -5.23 -5.98
C GLY A 143 10.52 -3.72 -5.93
N PRO A 144 9.24 -3.36 -5.75
CA PRO A 144 8.85 -1.97 -5.48
C PRO A 144 9.22 -1.56 -4.04
N ALA A 145 9.54 -0.28 -3.84
CA ALA A 145 9.88 0.23 -2.51
C ALA A 145 8.67 0.93 -1.86
N GLY A 146 8.07 0.30 -0.85
CA GLY A 146 6.88 0.83 -0.18
C GLY A 146 5.71 0.96 -1.15
N ILE A 147 5.13 2.16 -1.26
CA ILE A 147 4.08 2.48 -2.23
C ILE A 147 4.63 3.37 -3.34
N GLN A 148 4.45 2.93 -4.58
CA GLN A 148 4.93 3.64 -5.76
C GLN A 148 3.92 3.54 -6.89
N GLN A 149 3.82 4.57 -7.73
CA GLN A 149 2.98 4.49 -8.92
C GLN A 149 3.60 3.53 -9.95
N PHE A 150 2.80 2.60 -10.46
CA PHE A 150 3.19 1.68 -11.53
C PHE A 150 3.40 2.45 -12.85
N GLN A 151 4.58 2.27 -13.46
CA GLN A 151 5.00 2.95 -14.69
C GLN A 151 4.96 2.06 -15.94
N GLY A 152 4.56 0.78 -15.79
CA GLY A 152 4.48 -0.17 -16.91
C GLY A 152 3.20 -0.03 -17.72
N ASP A 153 2.89 -1.06 -18.51
CA ASP A 153 1.67 -1.12 -19.32
C ASP A 153 0.42 -1.23 -18.44
N LYS A 154 -0.28 -0.10 -18.28
CA LYS A 154 -1.50 -0.03 -17.48
C LYS A 154 -2.64 -0.86 -18.05
N GLN A 155 -2.73 -0.98 -19.38
CA GLN A 155 -3.80 -1.77 -20.01
C GLN A 155 -3.62 -3.25 -19.72
N ALA A 156 -2.39 -3.74 -19.78
CA ALA A 156 -2.09 -5.12 -19.42
C ALA A 156 -2.52 -5.48 -17.99
N ILE A 157 -2.39 -4.56 -17.03
CA ILE A 157 -2.84 -4.78 -15.64
C ILE A 157 -4.36 -4.77 -15.52
N LEU A 158 -5.05 -3.91 -16.28
CA LEU A 158 -6.51 -3.90 -16.31
C LEU A 158 -7.05 -5.22 -16.86
N ASP A 159 -6.52 -5.67 -17.99
CA ASP A 159 -6.88 -6.95 -18.61
C ASP A 159 -6.58 -8.11 -17.66
N ALA A 160 -5.47 -8.04 -16.91
CA ALA A 160 -5.13 -9.03 -15.90
C ALA A 160 -6.15 -9.07 -14.77
N TYR A 161 -6.53 -7.90 -14.23
CA TYR A 161 -7.53 -7.79 -13.18
C TYR A 161 -8.87 -8.40 -13.59
N GLU A 162 -9.35 -8.09 -14.79
CA GLU A 162 -10.60 -8.61 -15.33
C GLU A 162 -10.55 -10.14 -15.48
N LYS A 163 -9.46 -10.69 -16.03
CA LYS A 163 -9.26 -12.14 -16.14
C LYS A 163 -9.24 -12.82 -14.78
N LEU A 164 -8.54 -12.25 -13.80
CA LEU A 164 -8.47 -12.84 -12.46
C LEU A 164 -9.83 -12.84 -11.76
N ILE A 165 -10.62 -11.77 -11.88
CA ILE A 165 -11.99 -11.74 -11.34
C ILE A 165 -12.87 -12.83 -11.96
N LEU A 166 -12.84 -12.98 -13.29
CA LEU A 166 -13.65 -13.98 -13.99
C LEU A 166 -13.32 -15.43 -13.61
N ASN A 167 -12.11 -15.68 -13.11
CA ASN A 167 -11.63 -17.00 -12.72
C ASN A 167 -11.73 -17.30 -11.22
N ARG A 168 -12.30 -16.38 -10.42
CA ARG A 168 -12.63 -16.64 -9.01
C ARG A 168 -13.80 -17.61 -8.91
N LYS A 169 -13.50 -18.90 -8.83
CA LYS A 169 -14.46 -19.95 -8.49
C LYS A 169 -14.67 -20.02 -6.98
#